data_AF-A0A2M9CMW6-F1
#
_entry.id   AF-A0A2M9CMW6-F1
#
_cell.length_a   1.000
_cell.length_b   1.000
_cell.length_c   1.000
_cell.angle_alpha   90.00
_cell.angle_beta   90.00
_cell.angle_gamma   90.00
#
_symmetry.space_group_name_H-M   'P 1'
#
loop_
_entity.id
_entity.type
_entity.pdbx_description
1 polymer ?
#
loop_
_entity_poly.entity_id
_entity_poly.type
_entity_poly.pdbx_seq_one_letter_code
_entity_poly.pdbx_strand_id
1 'polypeptide(L)'
;MFLLALVAIAILPLLIQSLTTTRDNVSLATATQLVSSRLEGARTSTTCAALQSYAASDESVTDRRGTTFTSDDQVTCSSSAGSVVYTARVFKSGSSTLVSTAKTVIYVSG
;
A
#
# COMPACT_ATOMS: atom_id res chain seq x y z
N MET A 1 44.63 -17.35 7.11
CA MET A 1 43.85 -16.09 6.99
C MET A 1 43.18 -15.94 5.63
N PHE A 2 43.83 -16.31 4.53
CA PHE A 2 43.23 -16.28 3.17
C PHE A 2 41.95 -17.14 3.03
N LEU A 3 41.91 -18.33 3.64
CA LEU A 3 40.73 -19.20 3.62
C LEU A 3 39.49 -18.56 4.28
N LEU A 4 39.66 -17.83 5.38
CA LEU A 4 38.56 -17.10 6.03
C LEU A 4 38.03 -15.98 5.12
N ALA A 5 38.91 -15.27 4.42
CA ALA A 5 38.51 -14.24 3.46
C ALA A 5 37.73 -14.84 2.28
N LEU A 6 38.16 -16.01 1.77
CA LEU A 6 37.50 -16.70 0.67
C LEU A 6 36.10 -17.20 1.05
N VAL A 7 35.93 -17.71 2.27
CA VAL A 7 34.62 -18.11 2.81
C VAL A 7 33.71 -16.88 3.01
N ALA A 8 34.24 -15.77 3.53
CA ALA A 8 33.46 -14.55 3.70
C ALA A 8 32.93 -14.00 2.36
N ILE A 9 33.76 -14.00 1.31
CA ILE A 9 33.38 -13.58 -0.05
C ILE A 9 32.30 -14.51 -0.63
N ALA A 10 32.36 -15.81 -0.33
CA ALA A 10 31.35 -16.75 -0.81
C ALA A 10 29.96 -16.54 -0.18
N ILE A 11 29.87 -15.99 1.04
CA ILE A 11 28.60 -15.81 1.77
C ILE A 11 27.98 -14.41 1.55
N LEU A 12 28.79 -13.44 1.12
CA LEU A 12 28.33 -12.07 0.81
C LEU A 12 27.07 -11.99 -0.09
N PRO A 13 26.94 -12.78 -1.17
CA PRO A 13 25.73 -12.77 -2.01
C PRO A 13 24.47 -13.16 -1.24
N LEU A 14 24.56 -14.14 -0.34
CA LEU A 14 23.43 -14.59 0.49
C LEU A 14 22.99 -13.49 1.47
N LEU A 15 23.95 -12.74 2.01
CA LEU A 15 23.66 -11.59 2.88
C LEU A 15 22.93 -10.47 2.12
N ILE A 16 23.39 -10.14 0.91
CA ILE A 16 22.74 -9.12 0.07
C ILE A 16 21.31 -9.55 -0.27
N GLN A 17 21.12 -10.83 -0.60
CA GLN A 17 19.80 -11.37 -0.91
C GLN A 17 18.86 -11.29 0.29
N SER A 18 19.31 -11.68 1.49
CA SER A 18 18.47 -11.66 2.70
C SER A 18 18.07 -10.24 3.10
N LEU A 19 18.99 -9.27 2.97
CA LEU A 19 18.70 -7.86 3.21
C LEU A 19 17.69 -7.30 2.21
N THR A 20 17.82 -7.65 0.93
CA THR A 20 16.91 -7.20 -0.13
C THR A 20 15.51 -7.76 0.10
N THR A 21 15.39 -9.06 0.38
CA THR A 21 14.10 -9.69 0.70
C THR A 21 13.45 -9.06 1.93
N THR A 22 14.23 -8.81 2.98
CA THR A 22 13.73 -8.12 4.19
C THR A 22 13.24 -6.72 3.84
N ARG A 23 13.97 -6.01 2.97
CA ARG A 23 13.60 -4.67 2.53
C ARG A 23 12.24 -4.68 1.82
N ASP A 24 12.04 -5.62 0.92
CA ASP A 24 10.81 -5.68 0.12
C ASP A 24 9.62 -6.11 0.98
N ASN A 25 9.81 -7.03 1.92
CA ASN A 25 8.78 -7.44 2.88
C ASN A 25 8.31 -6.28 3.77
N VAL A 26 9.22 -5.46 4.30
CA VAL A 26 8.83 -4.30 5.14
C VAL A 26 8.05 -3.28 4.30
N SER A 27 8.46 -3.06 3.04
CA SER A 27 7.74 -2.16 2.13
C SER A 27 6.32 -2.67 1.84
N LEU A 28 6.18 -3.96 1.57
CA LEU A 28 4.89 -4.60 1.32
C LEU A 28 4.00 -4.57 2.56
N ALA A 29 4.55 -4.84 3.75
CA ALA A 29 3.81 -4.77 5.00
C ALA A 29 3.28 -3.35 5.27
N THR A 30 4.12 -2.33 5.06
CA THR A 30 3.73 -0.92 5.22
C THR A 30 2.64 -0.53 4.22
N ALA A 31 2.81 -0.89 2.95
CA ALA A 31 1.82 -0.61 1.91
C ALA A 31 0.49 -1.34 2.18
N THR A 32 0.54 -2.56 2.68
CA THR A 32 -0.67 -3.35 3.03
C THR A 32 -1.38 -2.74 4.23
N GLN A 33 -0.66 -2.29 5.26
CA GLN A 33 -1.25 -1.58 6.39
C GLN A 33 -1.96 -0.29 5.94
N LEU A 34 -1.34 0.48 5.04
CA LEU A 34 -1.98 1.66 4.46
C LEU A 34 -3.25 1.28 3.69
N VAL A 35 -3.18 0.30 2.77
CA VAL A 35 -4.37 -0.20 2.05
C VAL A 35 -5.48 -0.62 3.01
N SER A 36 -5.16 -1.36 4.07
CA SER A 36 -6.14 -1.78 5.08
C SER A 36 -6.77 -0.58 5.81
N SER A 37 -5.96 0.42 6.19
CA SER A 37 -6.45 1.68 6.78
C SER A 37 -7.46 2.36 5.86
N ARG A 38 -7.13 2.49 4.57
CA ARG A 38 -8.01 3.09 3.56
C ARG A 38 -9.31 2.32 3.38
N LEU A 39 -9.25 0.99 3.34
CA LEU A 39 -10.47 0.18 3.25
C LEU A 39 -11.39 0.35 4.46
N GLU A 40 -10.84 0.36 5.67
CA GLU A 40 -11.67 0.54 6.88
C GLU A 40 -12.23 1.95 6.98
N GLY A 41 -11.43 2.98 6.65
CA GLY A 41 -11.91 4.36 6.58
C GLY A 41 -13.04 4.52 5.56
N ALA A 42 -12.88 3.92 4.37
CA ALA A 42 -13.91 3.94 3.33
C ALA A 42 -15.22 3.31 3.80
N ARG A 43 -15.18 2.21 4.56
CA ARG A 43 -16.37 1.54 5.10
C ARG A 43 -17.17 2.38 6.10
N THR A 44 -16.58 3.42 6.67
CA THR A 44 -17.33 4.36 7.54
C THR A 44 -18.22 5.32 6.75
N SER A 45 -18.02 5.43 5.44
CA SER A 45 -18.82 6.29 4.57
C SER A 45 -20.11 5.60 4.16
N THR A 46 -21.24 6.24 4.46
CA THR A 46 -22.58 5.74 4.10
C THR A 46 -23.15 6.39 2.85
N THR A 47 -22.55 7.47 2.36
CA THR A 47 -22.97 8.18 1.15
C THR A 47 -21.88 8.14 0.09
N CYS A 48 -22.29 8.16 -1.17
CA CYS A 48 -21.33 8.23 -2.26
C CYS A 48 -20.46 9.51 -2.21
N ALA A 49 -21.03 10.66 -1.86
CA ALA A 49 -20.29 11.91 -1.80
C ALA A 49 -19.16 11.85 -0.75
N ALA A 50 -19.43 11.26 0.42
CA ALA A 50 -18.41 11.02 1.44
C ALA A 50 -17.33 10.06 0.92
N LEU A 51 -17.72 9.00 0.22
CA LEU A 51 -16.79 8.01 -0.33
C LEU A 51 -15.89 8.60 -1.42
N GLN A 52 -16.43 9.47 -2.29
CA GLN A 52 -15.65 10.20 -3.30
C GLN A 52 -14.69 11.20 -2.65
N SER A 53 -15.16 11.96 -1.66
CA SER A 53 -14.31 12.88 -0.91
C SER A 53 -13.20 12.14 -0.17
N TYR A 54 -13.50 10.96 0.37
CA TYR A 54 -12.51 10.12 1.03
C TYR A 54 -11.51 9.57 0.02
N ALA A 55 -11.95 9.06 -1.13
CA ALA A 55 -11.07 8.58 -2.20
C ALA A 55 -10.13 9.68 -2.74
N ALA A 56 -10.60 10.93 -2.79
CA ALA A 56 -9.81 12.08 -3.20
C ALA A 56 -8.85 12.60 -2.11
N SER A 57 -8.96 12.09 -0.87
CA SER A 57 -8.03 12.45 0.19
C SER A 57 -6.74 11.64 0.05
N ASP A 58 -5.60 12.31 -0.07
CA ASP A 58 -4.31 11.65 -0.07
C ASP A 58 -3.92 11.27 1.36
N GLU A 59 -3.51 10.02 1.54
CA GLU A 59 -2.87 9.56 2.77
C GLU A 59 -1.48 9.04 2.41
N SER A 60 -0.50 9.42 3.22
CA SER A 60 0.87 8.97 3.02
C SER A 60 1.47 8.48 4.32
N VAL A 61 2.30 7.44 4.20
CA VAL A 61 3.05 6.88 5.31
C VAL A 61 4.51 6.76 4.91
N THR A 62 5.39 7.25 5.77
CA THR A 62 6.83 7.10 5.61
C THR A 62 7.30 6.00 6.55
N ASP A 63 7.90 4.96 5.99
CA ASP A 63 8.56 3.93 6.78
C ASP A 63 9.86 4.49 7.41
N ARG A 64 10.35 3.84 8.47
CA ARG A 64 11.59 4.14 9.20
C ARG A 64 12.84 4.26 8.31
N ARG A 65 12.79 3.73 7.09
CA ARG A 65 13.86 3.80 6.08
C ARG A 65 13.76 5.05 5.19
N GLY A 66 12.79 5.94 5.42
CA GLY A 66 12.57 7.15 4.64
C GLY A 66 11.85 6.93 3.31
N THR A 67 11.31 5.73 3.06
CA THR A 67 10.48 5.49 1.87
C THR A 67 9.05 5.89 2.17
N THR A 68 8.51 6.83 1.39
CA THR A 68 7.11 7.28 1.49
C THR A 68 6.23 6.51 0.51
N PHE A 69 5.07 6.07 1.00
CA PHE A 69 4.01 5.47 0.23
C PHE A 69 2.78 6.38 0.25
N THR A 70 2.07 6.48 -0.86
CA THR A 70 0.90 7.36 -1.01
C THR A 70 -0.28 6.55 -1.54
N SER A 71 -1.47 6.81 -1.01
CA SER A 71 -2.72 6.24 -1.52
C SER A 71 -3.23 6.98 -2.76
N ASP A 72 -3.79 6.26 -3.72
CA ASP A 72 -4.54 6.81 -4.85
C ASP A 72 -5.76 5.91 -5.06
N ASP A 73 -6.81 6.22 -4.30
CA ASP A 73 -8.00 5.40 -4.23
C ASP A 73 -8.99 5.76 -5.34
N GLN A 74 -9.78 4.77 -5.75
CA GLN A 74 -10.72 4.91 -6.84
C GLN A 74 -12.09 4.40 -6.44
N VAL A 75 -13.10 5.19 -6.76
CA VAL A 75 -14.50 4.85 -6.56
C VAL A 75 -15.31 5.38 -7.72
N THR A 76 -16.26 4.57 -8.18
CA THR A 76 -17.23 4.99 -9.19
C THR A 76 -18.62 4.78 -8.63
N CYS A 77 -19.32 5.87 -8.32
CA CYS A 77 -20.73 5.79 -7.99
C CYS A 77 -21.56 6.16 -9.20
N SER A 78 -22.47 5.28 -9.61
CA SER A 78 -23.48 5.57 -10.63
C SER A 78 -24.80 6.09 -10.06
N SER A 79 -25.05 5.88 -8.76
CA SER A 79 -26.28 6.26 -8.05
C SER A 79 -25.97 6.71 -6.61
N SER A 80 -26.91 7.43 -5.99
CA SER A 80 -26.83 7.82 -4.57
C SER A 80 -27.06 6.64 -3.61
N ALA A 81 -27.79 5.61 -4.05
CA ALA A 81 -28.04 4.40 -3.28
C ALA A 81 -27.63 3.13 -4.05
N GLY A 82 -27.02 2.16 -3.36
CA GLY A 82 -26.63 0.87 -3.93
C GLY A 82 -25.26 0.38 -3.46
N SER A 83 -24.80 -0.73 -4.02
CA SER A 83 -23.46 -1.26 -3.74
C SER A 83 -22.44 -0.65 -4.69
N VAL A 84 -21.38 -0.05 -4.13
CA VAL A 84 -20.30 0.60 -4.87
C VAL A 84 -18.98 -0.14 -4.59
N VAL A 85 -18.17 -0.32 -5.64
CA VAL A 85 -16.83 -0.89 -5.50
C VAL A 85 -15.85 0.24 -5.20
N TYR A 86 -15.14 0.10 -4.08
CA TYR A 86 -14.05 0.97 -3.69
C TYR A 86 -12.72 0.22 -3.89
N THR A 87 -11.77 0.84 -4.56
CA THR A 87 -10.44 0.28 -4.83
C THR A 87 -9.39 1.14 -4.16
N ALA A 88 -8.74 0.59 -3.12
CA ALA A 88 -7.57 1.21 -2.52
C ALA A 88 -6.31 0.81 -3.29
N ARG A 89 -5.45 1.79 -3.58
CA ARG A 89 -4.17 1.55 -4.27
C ARG A 89 -3.08 2.34 -3.58
N VAL A 90 -1.93 1.70 -3.40
CA VAL A 90 -0.77 2.34 -2.77
C VAL A 90 0.42 2.29 -3.72
N PHE A 91 0.99 3.47 -3.93
CA PHE A 91 2.16 3.69 -4.76
C PHE A 91 3.35 4.11 -3.89
N LYS A 92 4.56 3.86 -4.38
CA LYS A 92 5.75 4.50 -3.81
C LYS A 92 5.79 5.95 -4.29
N SER A 93 5.96 6.90 -3.36
CA SER A 93 6.01 8.33 -3.69
C SER A 93 7.11 8.64 -4.71
N GLY A 94 6.78 9.44 -5.72
CA GLY A 94 7.67 9.75 -6.85
C GLY A 94 7.83 8.62 -7.87
N SER A 95 7.01 7.56 -7.80
CA SER A 95 7.03 6.42 -8.71
C SER A 95 5.60 6.01 -9.11
N SER A 96 5.44 5.51 -10.33
CA SER A 96 4.20 4.88 -10.80
C SER A 96 4.10 3.39 -10.44
N THR A 97 5.04 2.85 -9.65
CA THR A 97 5.02 1.45 -9.23
C THR A 97 3.94 1.24 -8.18
N LEU A 98 2.91 0.48 -8.55
CA LEU A 98 1.91 -0.04 -7.64
C LEU A 98 2.56 -1.07 -6.70
N VAL A 99 2.45 -0.84 -5.39
CA VAL A 99 3.03 -1.73 -4.37
C VAL A 99 1.97 -2.65 -3.79
N SER A 100 0.77 -2.13 -3.55
CA SER A 100 -0.35 -2.91 -3.02
C SER A 100 -1.70 -2.36 -3.50
N THR A 101 -2.67 -3.25 -3.68
CA THR A 101 -4.04 -2.88 -4.04
C THR A 101 -5.03 -3.83 -3.39
N ALA A 102 -6.17 -3.30 -2.98
CA ALA A 102 -7.30 -4.10 -2.52
C ALA A 102 -8.61 -3.46 -2.91
N LYS A 103 -9.66 -4.27 -2.98
CA LYS A 103 -11.01 -3.84 -3.35
C LYS A 103 -12.00 -4.24 -2.26
N THR A 104 -13.00 -3.41 -2.04
CA THR A 104 -14.13 -3.71 -1.17
C THR A 104 -15.44 -3.23 -1.79
N VAL A 105 -16.54 -3.81 -1.35
CA VAL A 105 -17.88 -3.40 -1.75
C VAL A 105 -18.53 -2.72 -0.55
N ILE A 106 -18.99 -1.50 -0.75
CA ILE A 106 -19.62 -0.67 0.28
C ILE A 106 -21.05 -0.39 -0.16
N TYR A 107 -22.01 -0.62 0.74
CA TYR A 107 -23.38 -0.20 0.52
C TYR A 107 -23.52 1.27 0.89
N VAL A 108 -23.96 2.08 -0.06
CA VAL A 108 -24.30 3.48 0.16
C VAL A 108 -25.82 3.64 0.19
N SER A 109 -26.30 4.39 1.17
CA SER A 109 -27.68 4.89 1.24
C SER A 109 -27.67 6.34 0.78
N GLY A 110 -28.63 6.70 -0.08
CA GLY A 110 -28.73 8.04 -0.69
C GLY A 110 -28.76 9.19 0.29
#